data_AF-A0A2D4M491-F1
#
_entry.id   AF-A0A2D4M491-F1
#
_cell.length_a   1.000
_cell.length_b   1.000
_cell.length_c   1.000
_cell.angle_alpha   90.00
_cell.angle_beta   90.00
_cell.angle_gamma   90.00
#
_symmetry.space_group_name_H-M   'P 1'
#
loop_
_entity.id
_entity.type
_entity.pdbx_description
1 polymer ?
#
loop_
_entity_poly.entity_id
_entity_poly.type
_entity_poly.pdbx_seq_one_letter_code
_entity_poly.pdbx_strand_id
1 'polypeptide(L)'
;AIHVFSEFQENPVWDLQFDLSDLEDITAGLKLHEEKNLILGFTQPSADYLDFRSHLQKNFVCLENCTLQESTVSGTVKVKNVSFEKKVKIRITYDSWKTCSDYDCIYMNNVYG
;
A
#
# COMPACT_ATOMS: atom_id res chain seq x y z
N ALA A 1 2.14 46.09 58.68
CA ALA A 1 2.03 44.91 57.81
C ALA A 1 3.45 44.53 57.38
N ILE A 2 3.93 43.37 57.80
CA ILE A 2 5.27 42.84 57.48
C ILE A 2 5.12 41.33 57.22
N HIS A 3 5.97 40.84 56.30
CA HIS A 3 6.41 39.47 55.99
C HIS A 3 6.07 39.05 54.54
N VAL A 4 6.94 39.36 53.58
CA VAL A 4 8.23 38.71 53.18
C VAL A 4 7.97 37.64 52.11
N PHE A 5 8.50 37.90 50.91
CA PHE A 5 8.56 37.00 49.75
C PHE A 5 9.34 35.73 50.11
N SER A 6 8.82 34.56 49.72
CA SER A 6 9.51 33.27 49.83
C SER A 6 9.70 32.68 48.43
N GLU A 7 10.92 32.21 48.19
CA GLU A 7 11.49 31.75 46.92
C GLU A 7 10.83 30.47 46.37
N PHE A 8 10.88 30.35 45.05
CA PHE A 8 10.99 29.14 44.23
C PHE A 8 10.77 27.80 44.95
N GLN A 9 9.66 27.14 44.62
CA GLN A 9 9.52 25.69 44.80
C GLN A 9 9.61 25.03 43.42
N GLU A 10 10.78 24.46 43.12
CA GLU A 10 10.97 23.54 42.01
C GLU A 10 10.05 22.33 42.20
N ASN A 11 9.15 22.11 41.24
CA ASN A 11 8.38 20.87 41.20
C ASN A 11 9.35 19.71 40.92
N PRO A 12 9.37 18.65 41.76
CA PRO A 12 10.26 17.54 41.55
C PRO A 12 9.88 16.82 40.25
N VAL A 13 10.90 16.57 39.42
CA VAL A 13 10.88 15.91 38.09
C VAL A 13 10.36 14.45 38.14
N TRP A 14 9.80 14.01 39.27
CA TRP A 14 9.44 12.63 39.56
C TRP A 14 8.06 12.22 39.04
N ASP A 15 7.19 13.18 38.69
CA ASP A 15 5.89 12.89 38.06
C ASP A 15 5.99 12.52 36.57
N LEU A 16 7.16 12.73 35.95
CA LEU A 16 7.43 12.36 34.55
C LEU A 16 8.02 10.96 34.39
N GLN A 17 8.33 10.28 35.49
CA GLN A 17 9.02 8.99 35.47
C GLN A 17 8.06 7.79 35.35
N PHE A 18 6.75 8.01 35.46
CA PHE A 18 5.75 6.95 35.53
C PHE A 18 5.11 6.56 34.18
N ASP A 19 5.50 7.16 33.05
CA ASP A 19 4.80 6.94 31.76
C ASP A 19 5.70 6.42 30.62
N LEU A 20 6.97 6.13 30.88
CA LEU A 20 7.89 5.62 29.85
C LEU A 20 7.86 4.09 29.71
N SER A 21 7.51 3.36 30.78
CA SER A 21 7.41 1.90 30.77
C SER A 21 6.24 1.41 29.90
N ASP A 22 5.09 2.10 29.96
CA ASP A 22 3.90 1.76 29.17
C ASP A 22 4.10 2.10 27.68
N LEU A 23 4.92 3.11 27.37
CA LEU A 23 5.37 3.43 26.01
C LEU A 23 6.34 2.38 25.44
N GLU A 24 7.15 1.73 26.28
CA GLU A 24 8.01 0.62 25.87
C GLU A 24 7.21 -0.63 25.45
N ASP A 25 6.11 -0.94 26.15
CA ASP A 25 5.20 -2.04 25.77
C ASP A 25 4.40 -1.73 24.49
N ILE A 26 3.97 -0.48 24.30
CA ILE A 26 3.34 -0.03 23.05
C ILE A 26 4.36 -0.09 21.90
N THR A 27 5.61 0.32 22.13
CA THR A 27 6.65 0.27 21.08
C THR A 27 7.18 -1.14 20.83
N ALA A 28 7.10 -2.05 21.79
CA ALA A 28 7.36 -3.48 21.59
C ALA A 28 6.25 -4.15 20.75
N GLY A 29 4.98 -3.75 20.93
CA GLY A 29 3.88 -4.14 20.05
C GLY A 29 3.95 -3.56 18.64
N LEU A 30 4.58 -2.38 18.47
CA LEU A 30 4.84 -1.74 17.18
C LEU A 30 6.13 -2.22 16.49
N LYS A 31 7.07 -2.82 17.24
CA LYS A 31 8.30 -3.41 16.70
C LYS A 31 8.05 -4.86 16.29
N LEU A 32 7.44 -5.06 15.12
CA LEU A 32 7.78 -6.11 14.13
C LEU A 32 6.71 -6.21 13.03
N HIS A 33 6.44 -5.11 12.36
CA HIS A 33 6.40 -5.20 10.91
C HIS A 33 7.64 -4.47 10.44
N GLU A 34 8.76 -5.21 10.29
CA GLU A 34 9.74 -4.81 9.29
C GLU A 34 8.99 -4.86 7.96
N GLU A 35 8.30 -3.77 7.62
CA GLU A 35 7.75 -3.59 6.29
C GLU A 35 8.95 -3.61 5.35
N LYS A 36 9.19 -4.79 4.77
CA LYS A 36 10.07 -4.91 3.63
C LYS A 36 9.51 -3.94 2.62
N ASN A 37 10.23 -2.83 2.40
CA ASN A 37 9.91 -1.84 1.39
C ASN A 37 10.05 -2.50 0.02
N LEU A 38 9.01 -3.21 -0.39
CA LEU A 38 8.90 -3.84 -1.68
C LEU A 38 8.56 -2.76 -2.70
N ILE A 39 9.16 -2.87 -3.88
CA ILE A 39 8.88 -2.01 -5.02
C ILE A 39 8.43 -2.85 -6.20
N LEU A 40 7.68 -2.22 -7.11
CA LEU A 40 7.36 -2.85 -8.38
C LEU A 40 8.61 -2.89 -9.26
N GLY A 41 8.97 -4.07 -9.74
CA GLY A 41 10.12 -4.28 -10.62
C GLY A 41 9.90 -3.85 -12.07
N PHE A 42 8.88 -3.02 -12.35
CA PHE A 42 8.52 -2.56 -13.68
C PHE A 42 7.99 -1.13 -13.66
N THR A 43 8.15 -0.42 -14.77
CA THR A 43 7.54 0.90 -14.98
C THR A 43 6.05 0.76 -15.25
N GLN A 44 5.24 1.73 -14.81
CA GLN A 44 3.80 1.71 -15.06
C GLN A 44 3.49 1.57 -16.55
N PRO A 45 2.72 0.57 -16.99
CA PRO A 45 2.47 0.35 -18.42
C PRO A 45 1.81 1.54 -19.10
N SER A 46 0.91 2.24 -18.40
CA SER A 46 0.24 3.45 -18.90
C SER A 46 1.16 4.67 -19.04
N ALA A 47 2.40 4.63 -18.56
CA ALA A 47 3.35 5.74 -18.69
C ALA A 47 3.76 6.00 -20.15
N ASP A 48 3.80 4.96 -20.99
CA ASP A 48 3.94 5.08 -22.44
C ASP A 48 2.60 4.74 -23.10
N TYR A 49 1.83 5.78 -23.45
CA TYR A 49 0.51 5.60 -24.07
C TYR A 49 0.56 4.87 -25.41
N LEU A 50 1.59 5.12 -26.24
CA LEU A 50 1.67 4.52 -27.58
C LEU A 50 1.98 3.03 -27.47
N ASP A 51 2.94 2.67 -26.62
CA ASP A 51 3.29 1.27 -26.38
C ASP A 51 2.14 0.54 -25.70
N PHE A 52 1.55 1.10 -24.64
CA PHE A 52 0.36 0.56 -23.98
C PHE A 52 -0.79 0.30 -24.96
N ARG A 53 -1.10 1.27 -25.83
CA ARG A 53 -2.15 1.12 -26.84
C ARG A 53 -1.80 0.02 -27.83
N SER A 54 -0.56 -0.05 -28.30
CA SER A 54 -0.08 -1.10 -29.20
C SER A 54 -0.26 -2.49 -28.57
N HIS A 55 0.16 -2.65 -27.32
CA HIS A 55 -0.02 -3.87 -26.53
C HIS A 55 -1.50 -4.24 -26.36
N LEU A 56 -2.36 -3.28 -26.01
CA LEU A 56 -3.80 -3.51 -25.84
C LEU A 56 -4.48 -3.90 -27.17
N GLN A 57 -4.08 -3.30 -28.29
CA GLN A 57 -4.63 -3.64 -29.60
C GLN A 57 -4.21 -5.04 -30.07
N LYS A 58 -2.97 -5.44 -29.79
CA LYS A 58 -2.40 -6.74 -30.17
C LYS A 58 -2.89 -7.88 -29.28
N ASN A 59 -2.90 -7.67 -27.96
CA ASN A 59 -3.15 -8.73 -26.98
C ASN A 59 -4.58 -8.73 -26.42
N PHE A 60 -5.40 -7.72 -26.74
CA PHE A 60 -6.77 -7.50 -26.23
C PHE A 60 -6.88 -7.25 -24.72
N VAL A 61 -5.79 -7.38 -23.97
CA VAL A 61 -5.71 -7.14 -22.53
C VAL A 61 -4.34 -6.52 -22.20
N CYS A 62 -4.33 -5.55 -21.29
CA CYS A 62 -3.10 -4.95 -20.77
C CYS A 62 -3.32 -4.43 -19.35
N LEU A 63 -2.33 -4.63 -18.48
CA LEU A 63 -2.28 -3.96 -17.18
C LEU A 63 -2.15 -2.45 -17.42
N GLU A 64 -2.96 -1.63 -16.78
CA GLU A 64 -2.97 -0.17 -16.96
C GLU A 64 -2.13 0.52 -15.87
N ASN A 65 -2.41 0.21 -14.60
CA ASN A 65 -1.63 0.65 -13.46
C ASN A 65 -1.53 -0.46 -12.42
N CYS A 66 -0.48 -0.40 -11.60
CA CYS A 66 -0.29 -1.26 -10.46
C CYS A 66 0.34 -0.47 -9.32
N THR A 67 -0.14 -0.64 -8.11
CA THR A 67 0.42 -0.03 -6.91
C THR A 67 0.65 -1.12 -5.87
N LEU A 68 1.72 -0.96 -5.10
CA LEU A 68 2.05 -1.79 -3.97
C LEU A 68 2.03 -0.91 -2.73
N GLN A 69 1.15 -1.22 -1.80
CA GLN A 69 1.03 -0.54 -0.52
C GLN A 69 1.09 -1.59 0.58
N GLU A 70 2.09 -1.47 1.46
CA GLU A 70 2.38 -2.43 2.53
C GLU A 70 2.62 -3.84 1.95
N SER A 71 1.61 -4.71 2.02
CA SER A 71 1.60 -6.06 1.45
C SER A 71 0.46 -6.30 0.46
N THR A 72 -0.17 -5.24 -0.04
CA THR A 72 -1.32 -5.31 -0.94
C THR A 72 -0.95 -4.78 -2.32
N VAL A 73 -1.19 -5.60 -3.35
CA VAL A 73 -1.09 -5.21 -4.76
C VAL A 73 -2.48 -4.80 -5.26
N SER A 74 -2.60 -3.59 -5.77
CA SER A 74 -3.81 -3.07 -6.40
C SER A 74 -3.51 -2.61 -7.83
N GLY A 75 -4.49 -2.64 -8.71
CA GLY A 75 -4.28 -2.17 -10.08
C GLY A 75 -5.50 -2.33 -10.96
N THR A 76 -5.47 -1.71 -12.13
CA THR A 76 -6.52 -1.82 -13.15
C THR A 76 -6.00 -2.52 -14.39
N VAL A 77 -6.89 -3.27 -15.04
CA VAL A 77 -6.61 -3.95 -16.30
C VAL A 77 -7.55 -3.38 -17.35
N LYS A 78 -6.98 -2.90 -18.46
CA LYS A 78 -7.75 -2.52 -19.64
C LYS A 78 -7.91 -3.73 -20.55
N VAL A 79 -9.13 -3.87 -21.06
CA VAL A 79 -9.50 -4.91 -22.03
C VAL A 79 -10.13 -4.28 -23.25
N LYS A 80 -9.82 -4.82 -24.43
CA LYS A 80 -10.46 -4.44 -25.68
C LYS A 80 -11.86 -5.04 -25.73
N ASN A 81 -12.83 -4.24 -26.16
CA ASN A 81 -14.21 -4.69 -26.25
C ASN A 81 -14.42 -5.57 -27.50
N VAL A 82 -14.24 -6.88 -27.35
CA VAL A 82 -14.44 -7.87 -28.43
C VAL A 82 -15.75 -8.65 -28.32
N SER A 83 -16.33 -8.73 -27.12
CA SER A 83 -17.56 -9.46 -26.79
C SER A 83 -18.26 -8.82 -25.60
N PHE A 84 -19.55 -9.09 -25.39
CA PHE A 84 -20.25 -8.60 -24.20
C PHE A 84 -19.70 -9.26 -22.92
N GLU A 85 -19.68 -10.59 -22.86
CA GLU A 85 -19.14 -11.34 -21.73
C GLU A 85 -17.61 -11.27 -21.72
N LYS A 86 -17.04 -10.95 -20.55
CA LYS A 86 -15.60 -10.92 -20.30
C LYS A 86 -15.32 -11.57 -18.95
N LYS A 87 -14.31 -12.43 -18.90
CA LYS A 87 -13.75 -12.99 -17.66
C LYS A 87 -12.29 -12.63 -17.61
N VAL A 88 -11.93 -11.80 -16.64
CA VAL A 88 -10.56 -11.31 -16.45
C VAL A 88 -10.09 -11.82 -15.11
N LYS A 89 -8.92 -12.46 -15.09
CA LYS A 89 -8.30 -13.01 -13.87
C LYS A 89 -6.86 -12.54 -13.78
N ILE A 90 -6.40 -12.28 -12.55
CA ILE A 90 -4.99 -12.11 -12.25
C ILE A 90 -4.45 -13.44 -11.74
N ARG A 91 -3.32 -13.88 -12.31
CA ARG A 91 -2.61 -15.07 -11.87
C ARG A 91 -1.34 -14.66 -11.13
N ILE A 92 -1.16 -15.20 -9.92
CA ILE A 92 -0.01 -14.90 -9.06
C ILE A 92 0.68 -16.22 -8.67
N THR A 93 2.01 -16.18 -8.55
CA THR A 93 2.85 -17.28 -8.06
C THR A 93 3.87 -16.74 -7.06
N TYR A 94 4.28 -17.58 -6.12
CA TYR A 94 5.33 -17.27 -5.16
C TYR A 94 6.53 -18.24 -5.25
N ASP A 95 6.51 -19.17 -6.20
CA ASP A 95 7.44 -20.31 -6.27
C ASP A 95 7.99 -20.56 -7.69
N SER A 96 8.21 -19.48 -8.44
CA SER A 96 8.68 -19.52 -9.83
C SER A 96 7.75 -20.29 -10.76
N TRP A 97 6.44 -20.03 -10.65
CA TRP A 97 5.38 -20.62 -11.48
C TRP A 97 5.17 -22.13 -11.31
N LYS A 98 5.66 -22.75 -10.23
CA LYS A 98 5.36 -24.16 -9.93
C LYS A 98 3.91 -24.32 -9.45
N THR A 99 3.44 -23.35 -8.67
CA THR A 99 2.04 -23.20 -8.27
C THR A 99 1.54 -21.81 -8.63
N CYS A 100 0.24 -21.71 -8.90
CA CYS A 100 -0.39 -20.45 -9.23
C CYS A 100 -1.79 -20.35 -8.62
N SER A 101 -2.15 -19.14 -8.20
CA SER A 101 -3.47 -18.78 -7.72
C SER A 101 -4.10 -17.77 -8.67
N ASP A 102 -5.36 -17.98 -9.03
CA ASP A 102 -6.13 -17.10 -9.90
C ASP A 102 -7.16 -16.32 -9.09
N TYR A 103 -7.21 -15.01 -9.32
CA TYR A 103 -8.14 -14.08 -8.67
C TYR A 103 -9.00 -13.40 -9.72
N ASP A 104 -10.32 -13.42 -9.55
CA ASP A 104 -11.26 -12.74 -10.45
C ASP A 104 -11.15 -11.22 -10.32
N CYS A 105 -11.07 -10.52 -11.44
CA CYS A 105 -11.11 -9.07 -11.47
C CYS A 105 -12.55 -8.56 -11.34
N ILE A 106 -12.69 -7.37 -10.75
CA ILE A 106 -13.97 -6.68 -10.63
C ILE A 106 -14.10 -5.70 -11.79
N TYR A 107 -15.26 -5.70 -12.45
CA TYR A 107 -15.55 -4.72 -13.49
C TYR A 107 -15.63 -3.31 -12.90
N MET A 108 -14.87 -2.38 -13.46
CA MET A 108 -14.92 -0.96 -13.12
C MET A 108 -15.67 -0.19 -14.20
N ASN A 109 -16.80 0.41 -13.83
CA ASN A 109 -17.54 1.32 -14.70
C ASN A 109 -16.87 2.68 -14.73
N ASN A 110 -15.87 2.87 -15.60
CA ASN A 110 -15.23 4.17 -15.76
C ASN A 110 -15.97 4.96 -16.85
N VAL A 111 -16.63 6.06 -16.46
CA VAL A 111 -17.47 6.90 -17.35
C VAL A 111 -16.63 7.70 -18.35
N TYR A 112 -15.31 7.67 -18.23
CA TYR A 112 -14.38 8.33 -19.14
C TYR A 112 -13.47 7.29 -19.80
N GLY A 113 -13.67 7.10 -21.10
CA GLY A 113 -12.88 6.24 -21.98
C GLY A 113 -12.73 6.90 -23.34
#